data_AF-A0A5D0SJX6-F1
#
_entry.id   AF-A0A5D0SJX6-F1
#
_cell.length_a   1.000
_cell.length_b   1.000
_cell.length_c   1.000
_cell.angle_alpha   90.00
_cell.angle_beta   90.00
_cell.angle_gamma   90.00
#
_symmetry.space_group_name_H-M   'P 1'
#
loop_
_entity.id
_entity.type
_entity.pdbx_description
1 polymer ?
#
loop_
_entity_poly.entity_id
_entity_poly.type
_entity_poly.pdbx_seq_one_letter_code
_entity_poly.pdbx_strand_id
1 'polypeptide(L)' 'MIDIRFGPQICTDLTSGATREWLVPDGVGGYALGTVSGLRARRYHG' A
#
# COMPACT_ATOMS: atom_id res chain seq x y z
N MET A 1 16.72 -1.31 -10.82
CA MET A 1 15.45 -1.41 -10.06
C MET A 1 15.82 -1.62 -8.61
N ILE A 2 15.31 -0.80 -7.69
CA ILE A 2 15.57 -0.97 -6.26
C ILE A 2 14.57 -1.99 -5.74
N ASP A 3 15.08 -3.03 -5.08
CA ASP A 3 14.26 -4.04 -4.40
C ASP A 3 13.78 -3.47 -3.05
N ILE A 4 12.48 -3.54 -2.80
CA ILE A 4 11.85 -3.13 -1.54
C ILE A 4 11.12 -4.34 -0.98
N ARG A 5 11.52 -4.81 0.20
CA ARG A 5 10.92 -5.99 0.84
C ARG A 5 10.43 -5.66 2.24
N PHE A 6 9.19 -6.05 2.52
CA PHE A 6 8.62 -6.05 3.85
C PHE A 6 8.29 -7.48 4.27
N GLY A 7 8.81 -7.90 5.43
CA GLY A 7 8.51 -9.20 6.02
C GLY A 7 7.23 -9.16 6.86
N PRO A 8 6.79 -10.32 7.38
CA PRO A 8 5.62 -10.43 8.26
C PRO A 8 5.67 -9.46 9.45
N GLN A 9 6.86 -9.21 10.00
CA GLN A 9 7.08 -8.29 11.12
C GLN A 9 6.55 -6.87 10.87
N ILE A 10 6.43 -6.48 9.59
CA ILE A 10 5.88 -5.17 9.17
C ILE A 10 4.48 -5.35 8.58
N CYS A 11 4.27 -6.35 7.72
CA CYS A 11 2.99 -6.51 7.02
C CYS A 11 1.84 -6.96 7.95
N THR A 12 2.15 -7.69 9.03
CA THR A 12 1.13 -8.16 9.99
C THR A 12 1.08 -7.31 11.27
N ASP A 13 2.01 -6.38 11.47
CA ASP A 13 1.93 -5.39 12.55
C ASP A 13 1.08 -4.21 12.09
N LEU A 14 -0.01 -3.94 12.81
CA LEU A 14 -0.96 -2.91 12.42
C LEU A 14 -0.33 -1.52 12.45
N THR A 15 0.41 -1.20 13.52
CA THR A 15 1.01 0.13 13.71
C THR A 15 2.06 0.40 12.64
N SER A 16 2.99 -0.53 12.44
CA SER A 16 4.04 -0.40 11.43
C SER A 16 3.46 -0.45 10.02
N GLY A 17 2.62 -1.43 9.71
CA GLY A 17 2.08 -1.59 8.36
C GLY A 17 1.17 -0.44 7.93
N ALA A 18 0.46 0.22 8.86
CA ALA A 18 -0.40 1.36 8.56
C ALA A 18 0.35 2.60 8.07
N THR A 19 1.64 2.74 8.39
CA THR A 19 2.45 3.91 7.98
C THR A 19 3.18 3.72 6.66
N ARG A 20 3.08 2.55 6.01
CA ARG A 20 3.67 2.30 4.69
C ARG A 20 2.58 2.10 3.66
N GLU A 21 2.59 2.96 2.65
CA GLU A 21 1.56 3.02 1.63
C GLU A 21 2.10 2.67 0.24
N TRP A 22 1.21 2.19 -0.62
CA TRP A 22 1.46 1.97 -2.03
C TRP A 22 0.38 2.67 -2.86
N LEU A 23 0.75 3.09 -4.07
CA LEU A 23 -0.15 3.68 -5.05
C LEU A 23 0.20 3.08 -6.43
N VAL A 24 -0.82 2.62 -7.15
CA VAL A 24 -0.69 2.08 -8.50
C VAL A 24 -1.61 2.91 -9.40
N PRO A 25 -1.05 3.80 -10.25
CA PRO A 25 -1.82 4.50 -11.26
C PRO A 25 -2.14 3.54 -12.42
N ASP A 26 -3.28 3.74 -13.07
CA ASP A 26 -3.67 2.95 -14.25
C ASP A 26 -3.16 3.54 -15.58
N GLY A 27 -2.63 4.77 -15.55
CA GLY A 27 -2.11 5.48 -16.72
C GLY A 27 -3.16 6.26 -17.52
N VAL A 28 -4.44 6.22 -17.15
CA VAL A 28 -5.55 6.93 -17.81
C VAL A 28 -6.34 7.86 -16.87
N GLY A 29 -5.89 8.00 -15.62
CA GLY A 29 -6.43 8.94 -14.64
C GLY A 29 -7.07 8.28 -13.42
N GLY A 30 -7.15 6.95 -13.40
CA GLY A 30 -7.49 6.16 -12.23
C GLY A 30 -6.27 5.73 -11.42
N TYR A 31 -6.54 5.23 -10.22
CA TYR A 31 -5.55 4.70 -9.31
C TYR A 31 -6.17 3.78 -8.25
N ALA A 32 -5.35 2.85 -7.77
CA ALA A 32 -5.56 2.14 -6.51
C ALA A 32 -4.47 2.52 -5.51
N LEU A 33 -4.82 2.61 -4.22
CA LEU A 33 -3.84 2.76 -3.15
C LEU A 33 -4.25 2.00 -1.89
N GLY A 34 -3.29 1.80 -0.99
CA GLY A 34 -3.52 1.14 0.29
C GLY A 34 -2.28 1.12 1.18
N THR A 35 -2.40 0.49 2.34
CA THR A 35 -1.26 0.21 3.22
C THR A 35 -0.71 -1.19 2.97
N VAL A 36 0.54 -1.45 3.37
CA VAL A 36 1.14 -2.80 3.27
C VAL A 36 0.45 -3.84 4.17
N SER A 37 -0.25 -3.39 5.22
CA SER A 37 -1.06 -4.23 6.11
C SER A 37 -2.50 -4.46 5.63
N GLY A 38 -2.88 -3.95 4.45
CA GLY A 38 -4.21 -4.19 3.87
C GLY A 38 -5.36 -3.43 4.54
N LEU A 39 -5.08 -2.35 5.28
CA LEU A 39 -6.12 -1.51 5.88
C LEU A 39 -6.97 -0.85 4.80
N ARG A 40 -8.29 -1.04 4.87
CA ARG A 40 -9.28 -0.39 4.00
C ARG A 40 -9.59 1.05 4.42
N ALA A 41 -8.55 1.86 4.66
CA ALA A 41 -8.67 3.25 5.07
C ALA A 41 -8.33 4.25 3.95
N ARG A 42 -8.20 3.78 2.70
CA ARG A 42 -7.75 4.59 1.55
C ARG A 42 -8.72 4.44 0.38
N ARG A 43 -8.67 5.43 -0.51
CA ARG A 43 -9.59 5.57 -1.65
C ARG A 43 -9.05 4.83 -2.87
N TYR A 44 -9.93 4.56 -3.82
CA TYR A 44 -9.58 4.17 -5.18
C TYR A 44 -10.43 5.03 -6.13
N HIS A 45 -9.93 5.26 -7.34
CA HIS A 45 -10.62 6.01 -8.38
C HIS A 45 -10.37 5.33 -9.72
N GLY A 46 -11.37 5.33 -10.59
CA GLY A 46 -11.32 4.80 -11.95
C GLY A 46 -12.26 5.60 -12.81
#